data_AF-V5H1P5-F1
#
_entry.id   AF-V5H1P5-F1
#
_cell.length_a   1.000
_cell.length_b   1.000
_cell.length_c   1.000
_cell.angle_alpha   90.00
_cell.angle_beta   90.00
_cell.angle_gamma   90.00
#
_symmetry.space_group_name_H-M   'P 1'
#
loop_
_entity.id
_entity.type
_entity.pdbx_description
1 polymer ?
#
loop_
_entity_poly.entity_id
_entity_poly.type
_entity_poly.pdbx_seq_one_letter_code
_entity_poly.pdbx_strand_id
1 'polypeptide(L)'
;NGNDVIPITMALNGASAYPTACQALTAMLSKNTLNPADITVLYRNFNAPDPPPIDLIRTPQFLELLVDSLFKPGVKLNPDYKPKYIHLLAYAASVSEIQPKKGQKRVSNKDELQPTVRAIETVHNICNGNKGSSELIAELSTIYQSLKFPV
;
A
#
# COMPACT_ATOMS: atom_id res chain seq x y z
N ASN A 1 19.11 -9.52 -19.79
CA ASN A 1 17.74 -8.98 -19.79
C ASN A 1 17.52 -8.00 -18.64
N GLY A 2 18.33 -6.93 -18.57
CA GLY A 2 18.40 -6.02 -17.41
C GLY A 2 17.97 -4.59 -17.72
N ASN A 3 16.90 -4.42 -18.51
CA ASN A 3 16.39 -3.08 -18.80
C ASN A 3 15.51 -2.64 -17.64
N ASP A 4 15.88 -1.56 -16.97
CA ASP A 4 15.01 -0.87 -16.01
C ASP A 4 13.84 -0.24 -16.78
N VAL A 5 12.69 -0.93 -16.76
CA VAL A 5 11.47 -0.51 -17.46
C VAL A 5 10.61 0.45 -16.62
N ILE A 6 11.00 0.72 -15.36
CA ILE A 6 10.23 1.56 -14.44
C ILE A 6 9.95 2.96 -15.02
N PRO A 7 10.92 3.66 -15.64
CA PRO A 7 10.65 4.98 -16.23
C PRO A 7 9.56 4.94 -17.32
N ILE A 8 9.49 3.84 -18.08
CA ILE A 8 8.50 3.67 -19.16
C ILE A 8 7.12 3.42 -18.55
N THR A 9 7.01 2.50 -17.58
CA THR A 9 5.75 2.22 -16.88
C THR A 9 5.19 3.47 -16.21
N MET A 10 6.04 4.28 -15.58
CA MET A 10 5.62 5.52 -14.93
C MET A 10 5.10 6.58 -15.91
N ALA A 11 5.75 6.71 -17.07
CA ALA A 11 5.30 7.63 -18.11
C ALA A 11 3.91 7.25 -18.67
N LEU A 12 3.64 5.94 -18.82
CA LEU A 12 2.39 5.43 -19.35
C LEU A 12 1.20 5.58 -18.38
N ASN A 13 1.45 5.55 -17.06
CA ASN A 13 0.40 5.65 -16.02
C ASN A 13 -0.03 7.10 -15.71
N GLY A 14 0.38 8.09 -16.51
CA GLY A 14 0.05 9.50 -16.27
C GLY A 14 0.71 10.09 -15.02
N ALA A 15 1.77 9.45 -14.52
CA ALA A 15 2.49 9.86 -13.30
C ALA A 15 3.25 11.20 -13.45
N SER A 16 3.39 11.71 -14.68
CA SER A 16 4.06 12.99 -14.96
C SER A 16 3.42 14.19 -14.27
N ALA A 17 2.11 14.14 -14.00
CA ALA A 17 1.40 15.17 -13.23
C ALA A 17 1.68 15.11 -11.72
N TYR A 18 2.30 14.02 -11.23
CA TYR A 18 2.58 13.75 -9.81
C TYR A 18 4.06 13.42 -9.60
N PRO A 19 4.97 14.37 -9.87
CA PRO A 19 6.41 14.08 -9.96
C PRO A 19 7.01 13.57 -8.65
N THR A 20 6.54 14.06 -7.50
CA THR A 20 7.05 13.63 -6.18
C THR A 20 6.65 12.19 -5.84
N ALA A 21 5.41 11.81 -6.13
CA ALA A 21 4.95 10.43 -5.96
C ALA A 21 5.68 9.49 -6.92
N CYS A 22 5.83 9.89 -8.18
CA CYS A 22 6.54 9.14 -9.20
C CYS A 22 8.01 8.90 -8.82
N GLN A 23 8.71 9.95 -8.36
CA GLN A 23 10.11 9.85 -7.95
C GLN A 23 10.29 8.92 -6.75
N ALA A 24 9.46 9.07 -5.72
CA ALA A 24 9.51 8.24 -4.51
C ALA A 24 9.27 6.75 -4.85
N LEU A 25 8.27 6.46 -5.69
CA LEU A 25 7.99 5.09 -6.10
C LEU A 25 9.12 4.51 -6.97
N THR A 26 9.59 5.27 -7.96
CA THR A 26 10.70 4.85 -8.84
C THR A 26 11.95 4.52 -8.02
N ALA A 27 12.31 5.36 -7.05
CA ALA A 27 13.46 5.14 -6.20
C ALA A 27 13.39 3.82 -5.41
N MET A 28 12.20 3.45 -4.92
CA MET A 28 11.97 2.18 -4.22
C MET A 28 11.97 0.98 -5.17
N LEU A 29 11.33 1.10 -6.34
CA LEU A 29 11.22 0.00 -7.30
C LEU A 29 12.57 -0.31 -7.98
N SER A 30 13.33 0.70 -8.40
CA SER A 30 14.66 0.49 -9.02
C SER A 30 15.66 -0.13 -8.03
N LYS A 31 15.51 0.09 -6.73
CA LYS A 31 16.33 -0.53 -5.67
C LYS A 31 15.73 -1.83 -5.11
N ASN A 32 14.53 -2.19 -5.55
CA ASN A 32 13.73 -3.28 -5.00
C ASN A 32 13.66 -3.29 -3.47
N THR A 33 13.44 -2.13 -2.86
CA THR A 33 13.36 -1.98 -1.40
C THR A 33 12.48 -0.79 -1.01
N LEU A 34 11.70 -0.93 0.06
CA LEU A 34 11.00 0.20 0.67
C LEU A 34 11.94 0.98 1.56
N ASN A 35 11.70 2.29 1.68
CA ASN A 35 12.37 3.11 2.68
C ASN A 35 11.39 4.10 3.32
N PRO A 36 11.62 4.49 4.60
CA PRO A 36 10.67 5.32 5.35
C PRO A 36 10.42 6.72 4.76
N ALA A 37 11.43 7.31 4.11
CA ALA A 37 11.31 8.65 3.54
C ALA A 37 10.35 8.65 2.34
N ASP A 38 10.58 7.77 1.37
CA ASP A 38 9.76 7.65 0.17
C ASP A 38 8.34 7.15 0.48
N ILE A 39 8.18 6.22 1.43
CA ILE A 39 6.86 5.83 1.94
C ILE A 39 6.11 7.02 2.55
N THR A 40 6.81 7.89 3.27
CA THR A 40 6.18 9.09 3.86
C THR A 40 5.78 10.10 2.78
N VAL A 41 6.54 10.20 1.69
CA VAL A 41 6.17 11.01 0.53
C VAL A 41 4.92 10.45 -0.15
N LEU A 42 4.88 9.14 -0.44
CA LEU A 42 3.70 8.50 -1.05
C LEU A 42 2.47 8.65 -0.16
N TYR A 43 2.59 8.35 1.13
CA TYR A 43 1.50 8.50 2.09
C TYR A 43 0.90 9.91 2.08
N ARG A 44 1.73 10.96 2.04
CA ARG A 44 1.27 12.35 1.93
C ARG A 44 0.52 12.61 0.62
N ASN A 45 1.04 12.13 -0.50
CA ASN A 45 0.41 12.31 -1.81
C ASN A 45 -0.97 11.63 -1.88
N PHE A 46 -1.13 10.41 -1.38
CA PHE A 46 -2.42 9.69 -1.42
C PHE A 46 -3.46 10.19 -0.40
N ASN A 47 -3.02 10.97 0.60
CA ASN A 47 -3.90 11.70 1.52
C ASN A 47 -4.18 13.15 1.09
N ALA A 48 -3.57 13.63 0.01
CA ALA A 48 -3.84 14.97 -0.51
C ALA A 48 -5.26 15.07 -1.10
N PRO A 49 -5.83 16.28 -1.21
CA PRO A 49 -7.12 16.49 -1.85
C PRO A 49 -7.18 16.05 -3.31
N ASP A 50 -6.05 16.09 -4.01
CA ASP A 50 -5.88 15.60 -5.38
C ASP A 50 -4.80 14.50 -5.40
N PRO A 51 -5.15 13.25 -5.08
CA PRO A 51 -4.19 12.16 -5.05
C PRO A 51 -3.75 11.74 -6.47
N PRO A 52 -2.56 11.11 -6.60
CA PRO A 52 -2.14 10.47 -7.85
C PRO A 52 -3.10 9.35 -8.26
N PRO A 53 -3.08 8.91 -9.54
CA PRO A 53 -3.83 7.74 -9.99
C PRO A 53 -3.48 6.50 -9.16
N ILE A 54 -4.51 5.76 -8.73
CA ILE A 54 -4.36 4.58 -7.88
C ILE A 54 -3.47 3.48 -8.51
N ASP A 55 -3.48 3.38 -9.83
CA ASP A 55 -2.68 2.39 -10.58
C ASP A 55 -1.18 2.56 -10.33
N LEU A 56 -0.73 3.74 -9.91
CA LEU A 56 0.65 4.00 -9.51
C LEU A 56 1.08 3.07 -8.37
N ILE A 57 0.25 2.93 -7.32
CA ILE A 57 0.54 2.07 -6.16
C ILE A 57 0.00 0.65 -6.29
N ARG A 58 -0.71 0.33 -7.37
CA ARG A 58 -1.12 -1.05 -7.71
C ARG A 58 -0.09 -1.80 -8.55
N THR A 59 1.12 -1.26 -8.67
CA THR A 59 2.23 -1.96 -9.31
C THR A 59 2.54 -3.25 -8.53
N PRO A 60 2.54 -4.45 -9.16
CA PRO A 60 2.72 -5.71 -8.44
C PRO A 60 3.98 -5.76 -7.56
N GLN A 61 5.10 -5.25 -8.07
CA GLN A 61 6.36 -5.18 -7.33
C GLN A 61 6.24 -4.31 -6.05
N PHE A 62 5.48 -3.22 -6.09
CA PHE A 62 5.29 -2.38 -4.91
C PHE A 62 4.42 -3.06 -3.86
N LEU A 63 3.35 -3.74 -4.29
CA LEU A 63 2.47 -4.50 -3.41
C LEU A 63 3.24 -5.65 -2.72
N GLU A 64 4.06 -6.38 -3.48
CA GLU A 64 4.92 -7.43 -2.93
C GLU A 64 5.87 -6.89 -1.85
N LEU A 65 6.53 -5.75 -2.12
CA LEU A 65 7.40 -5.09 -1.14
C LEU A 65 6.66 -4.65 0.14
N LEU A 66 5.40 -4.18 0.01
CA LEU A 66 4.54 -3.82 1.16
C LEU A 66 4.15 -5.07 1.96
N VAL A 67 3.72 -6.14 1.28
CA VAL A 67 3.34 -7.41 1.91
C VAL A 67 4.53 -8.01 2.66
N ASP A 68 5.71 -8.05 2.04
CA ASP A 68 6.94 -8.52 2.68
C ASP A 68 7.28 -7.69 3.91
N SER A 69 7.18 -6.36 3.83
CA SER A 69 7.49 -5.48 4.95
C SER A 69 6.50 -5.61 6.12
N LEU A 70 5.26 -6.01 5.85
CA LEU A 70 4.20 -6.11 6.86
C LEU A 70 4.04 -7.52 7.42
N PHE A 71 4.20 -8.57 6.62
CA PHE A 71 3.78 -9.92 7.01
C PHE A 71 4.93 -10.94 7.04
N LYS A 72 6.11 -10.62 6.52
CA LYS A 72 7.25 -11.54 6.58
C LYS A 72 7.71 -11.73 8.03
N PRO A 73 7.78 -12.98 8.52
CA PRO A 73 8.20 -13.27 9.89
C PRO A 73 9.59 -12.69 10.19
N GLY A 74 9.74 -12.08 11.37
CA GLY A 74 11.00 -11.52 11.84
C GLY A 74 11.31 -10.10 11.36
N VAL A 75 10.50 -9.52 10.47
CA VAL A 75 10.64 -8.11 10.08
C VAL A 75 10.12 -7.20 11.19
N LYS A 76 10.99 -6.36 11.74
CA LYS A 76 10.62 -5.35 12.74
C LYS A 76 10.43 -3.99 12.07
N LEU A 77 9.18 -3.60 11.85
CA LEU A 77 8.84 -2.30 11.28
C LEU A 77 8.84 -1.22 12.37
N ASN A 78 9.39 -0.05 12.05
CA ASN A 78 9.36 1.08 12.96
C ASN A 78 7.89 1.55 13.19
N PRO A 79 7.43 1.67 14.46
CA PRO A 79 6.06 2.06 14.79
C PRO A 79 5.59 3.37 14.16
N ASP A 80 6.47 4.36 13.98
CA ASP A 80 6.12 5.66 13.41
C ASP A 80 5.76 5.58 11.92
N TYR A 81 6.28 4.56 11.24
CA TYR A 81 6.07 4.35 9.81
C TYR A 81 5.05 3.26 9.53
N LYS A 82 4.84 2.30 10.45
CA LYS A 82 3.87 1.21 10.29
C LYS A 82 2.48 1.67 9.78
N PRO A 83 1.84 2.70 10.35
CA PRO A 83 0.54 3.16 9.86
C PRO A 83 0.56 3.61 8.40
N LYS A 84 1.69 4.13 7.91
CA LYS A 84 1.85 4.60 6.53
C LYS A 84 1.91 3.44 5.53
N TYR A 85 2.63 2.37 5.89
CA TYR A 85 2.71 1.14 5.08
C TYR A 85 1.33 0.47 4.99
N ILE A 86 0.67 0.31 6.14
CA ILE A 86 -0.69 -0.24 6.23
C ILE A 86 -1.65 0.59 5.39
N HIS A 87 -1.60 1.93 5.51
CA HIS A 87 -2.48 2.81 4.76
C HIS A 87 -2.27 2.68 3.25
N LEU A 88 -1.03 2.65 2.75
CA LEU A 88 -0.76 2.53 1.32
C LEU A 88 -1.26 1.19 0.75
N LEU A 89 -1.05 0.10 1.49
CA LEU A 89 -1.56 -1.22 1.09
C LEU A 89 -3.10 -1.25 1.10
N ALA A 90 -3.73 -0.75 2.17
CA ALA A 90 -5.17 -0.64 2.26
C ALA A 90 -5.76 0.23 1.14
N TYR A 91 -5.11 1.36 0.84
CA TYR A 91 -5.55 2.28 -0.22
C TYR A 91 -5.53 1.59 -1.57
N ALA A 92 -4.44 0.89 -1.91
CA ALA A 92 -4.34 0.15 -3.15
C ALA A 92 -5.43 -0.94 -3.26
N ALA A 93 -5.76 -1.61 -2.16
CA ALA A 93 -6.75 -2.68 -2.13
C ALA A 93 -8.20 -2.19 -2.21
N SER A 94 -8.55 -1.13 -1.48
CA SER A 94 -9.95 -0.80 -1.20
C SER A 94 -10.49 0.43 -1.91
N VAL A 95 -9.63 1.36 -2.33
CA VAL A 95 -10.07 2.61 -2.97
C VAL A 95 -10.42 2.33 -4.42
N SER A 96 -11.52 2.94 -4.89
CA SER A 96 -11.90 2.91 -6.30
C SER A 96 -11.96 4.32 -6.87
N GLU A 97 -11.48 4.47 -8.09
CA GLU A 97 -11.57 5.73 -8.83
C GLU A 97 -12.76 5.68 -9.77
N ILE A 98 -13.64 6.68 -9.68
CA ILE A 98 -14.70 6.88 -10.66
C ILE A 98 -14.07 7.63 -11.82
N GLN A 99 -14.11 7.03 -13.02
CA GLN A 99 -13.55 7.63 -14.21
C GLN A 99 -14.17 9.02 -14.43
N PRO A 100 -13.35 10.09 -14.51
CA PRO A 100 -13.87 11.42 -14.73
C PRO A 100 -14.46 11.50 -16.13
N LYS A 101 -15.66 12.08 -16.25
CA LYS A 101 -16.15 12.57 -17.55
C LYS A 101 -15.20 13.67 -18.05
N LYS A 102 -15.13 13.87 -19.37
CA LYS A 102 -14.23 14.84 -20.01
C LYS A 102 -14.32 16.21 -19.31
N GLY A 103 -13.23 16.67 -18.69
CA GLY A 103 -13.15 17.95 -17.96
C GLY A 103 -13.47 17.90 -16.46
N GLN A 104 -13.79 16.74 -15.88
CA GLN A 104 -14.01 16.58 -14.44
C GLN A 104 -12.74 16.08 -13.71
N LYS A 105 -12.63 16.43 -12.42
CA LYS A 105 -11.58 15.88 -11.55
C LYS A 105 -11.88 14.42 -11.21
N ARG A 106 -10.84 13.63 -10.99
CA ARG A 106 -10.97 12.25 -10.48
C ARG A 106 -11.66 12.30 -9.11
N VAL A 107 -12.58 11.36 -8.89
CA VAL A 107 -13.27 11.18 -7.61
C VAL A 107 -12.92 9.79 -7.09
N SER A 108 -12.42 9.71 -5.87
CA SER A 108 -12.07 8.45 -5.21
C SER A 108 -13.16 8.08 -4.20
N ASN A 109 -13.70 6.86 -4.28
CA ASN A 109 -14.49 6.28 -3.19
C ASN A 109 -13.52 5.63 -2.18
N LYS A 110 -13.65 6.02 -0.90
CA LYS A 110 -12.81 5.55 0.21
C LYS A 110 -13.61 4.87 1.33
N ASP A 111 -14.84 4.44 1.07
CA ASP A 111 -15.76 3.91 2.09
C ASP A 111 -15.16 2.68 2.81
N GLU A 112 -14.51 1.80 2.05
CA GLU A 112 -13.88 0.57 2.55
C GLU A 112 -12.45 0.78 3.07
N LEU A 113 -11.90 1.99 3.00
CA LEU A 113 -10.51 2.25 3.39
C LEU A 113 -10.25 2.02 4.87
N GLN A 114 -11.08 2.59 5.75
CA GLN A 114 -10.88 2.46 7.19
C GLN A 114 -11.10 1.02 7.70
N PRO A 115 -12.15 0.30 7.26
CA PRO A 115 -12.28 -1.13 7.53
C PRO A 115 -11.05 -1.94 7.10
N THR A 116 -10.54 -1.69 5.89
CA THR A 116 -9.38 -2.41 5.34
C THR A 116 -8.10 -2.11 6.12
N VAL A 117 -7.85 -0.85 6.49
CA VAL A 117 -6.73 -0.46 7.36
C VAL A 117 -6.75 -1.24 8.68
N ARG A 118 -7.92 -1.34 9.33
CA ARG A 118 -8.07 -2.07 10.59
C ARG A 118 -7.82 -3.56 10.40
N ALA A 119 -8.36 -4.17 9.35
CA ALA A 119 -8.16 -5.59 9.06
C ALA A 119 -6.66 -5.91 8.87
N ILE A 120 -5.95 -5.11 8.06
CA ILE A 120 -4.51 -5.26 7.83
C ILE A 120 -3.73 -5.07 9.13
N GLU A 121 -4.05 -4.05 9.94
CA GLU A 121 -3.38 -3.82 11.22
C GLU A 121 -3.58 -4.98 12.20
N THR A 122 -4.80 -5.50 12.30
CA THR A 122 -5.12 -6.66 13.14
C THR A 122 -4.32 -7.88 12.72
N VAL A 123 -4.32 -8.23 11.43
CA VAL A 123 -3.55 -9.39 10.93
C VAL A 123 -2.05 -9.18 11.10
N HIS A 124 -1.53 -7.98 10.82
CA HIS A 124 -0.12 -7.65 11.03
C HIS A 124 0.32 -7.90 12.48
N ASN A 125 -0.48 -7.44 13.46
CA ASN A 125 -0.18 -7.61 14.87
C ASN A 125 -0.25 -9.10 15.30
N ILE A 126 -1.12 -9.89 14.67
CA ILE A 126 -1.19 -11.35 14.92
C ILE A 126 0.04 -12.05 14.33
N CYS A 127 0.41 -11.75 13.08
CA CYS A 127 1.56 -12.36 12.40
C CYS A 127 2.91 -11.99 13.03
N ASN A 128 3.04 -10.77 13.57
CA ASN A 128 4.26 -10.31 14.23
C ASN A 128 4.24 -10.46 15.76
N GLY A 129 3.12 -10.87 16.33
CA GLY A 129 3.08 -11.31 17.72
C GLY A 129 3.82 -12.64 17.84
N ASN A 130 4.75 -12.76 18.78
CA ASN A 130 5.39 -14.04 19.13
C ASN A 130 4.38 -14.97 19.85
N LYS A 131 3.20 -15.16 19.24
CA LYS A 131 2.11 -15.93 19.80
C LYS A 131 2.39 -17.42 19.64
N GLY A 132 2.17 -18.17 20.70
CA GLY A 132 2.18 -19.63 20.63
C GLY A 132 1.02 -20.15 19.78
N SER A 133 1.09 -21.41 19.34
CA SER A 133 0.03 -22.04 18.52
C SER A 133 -1.36 -21.96 19.17
N SER A 134 -1.45 -22.10 20.49
CA SER A 134 -2.70 -22.00 21.25
C SER A 134 -3.30 -20.59 21.24
N GLU A 135 -2.45 -19.56 21.25
CA GLU A 135 -2.87 -18.16 21.18
C GLU A 135 -3.31 -17.78 19.77
N LEU A 136 -2.70 -18.37 18.74
CA LEU A 136 -3.14 -18.22 17.35
C LEU A 136 -4.54 -18.83 17.13
N ILE A 137 -4.82 -19.98 17.74
CA ILE A 137 -6.15 -20.63 17.68
C ILE A 137 -7.24 -19.71 18.21
N ALA A 138 -6.97 -18.98 19.30
CA ALA A 138 -7.91 -18.01 19.87
C ALA A 138 -8.23 -16.85 18.91
N GLU A 139 -7.31 -16.51 18.01
CA GLU A 139 -7.45 -15.43 17.02
C GLU A 139 -8.05 -15.89 15.68
N LEU A 140 -8.30 -17.19 15.49
CA LEU A 140 -8.76 -17.72 14.19
C LEU A 140 -10.01 -17.04 13.67
N SER A 141 -10.99 -16.76 14.56
CA SER A 141 -12.21 -16.04 14.17
C SER A 141 -11.88 -14.65 13.63
N THR A 142 -10.99 -13.92 14.32
CA THR A 142 -10.50 -12.59 13.92
C THR A 142 -9.78 -12.64 12.57
N ILE A 143 -8.92 -13.65 12.35
CA ILE A 143 -8.22 -13.86 11.08
C ILE A 143 -9.23 -14.12 9.96
N TYR A 144 -10.20 -15.02 10.16
CA TYR A 144 -11.21 -15.32 9.13
C TYR A 144 -12.07 -14.11 8.76
N GLN A 145 -12.41 -13.24 9.72
CA GLN A 145 -13.11 -11.99 9.39
C GLN A 145 -12.22 -11.05 8.57
N SER A 146 -10.93 -10.99 8.88
CA SER A 146 -9.97 -10.13 8.19
C SER A 146 -9.65 -10.61 6.77
N LEU A 147 -9.68 -11.91 6.52
CA LEU A 147 -9.49 -12.52 5.19
C LEU A 147 -10.60 -12.18 4.18
N LYS A 148 -11.71 -11.59 4.62
CA LYS A 148 -12.78 -11.11 3.74
C LYS A 148 -12.39 -9.85 2.97
N PHE A 149 -11.30 -9.18 3.36
CA PHE A 149 -10.76 -8.02 2.67
C PHE A 149 -9.62 -8.49 1.76
N PRO A 150 -9.84 -8.62 0.42
CA PRO A 150 -8.77 -8.95 -0.49
C PRO A 150 -7.79 -7.77 -0.55
N VAL A 151 -6.50 -8.08 -0.54
CA VAL A 151 -5.39 -7.12 -0.57
C VAL A 151 -4.43 -7.54 -1.67
#